data_AF-A0A943S9G1-F1
#
_entry.id   AF-A0A943S9G1-F1
#
_cell.length_a   1.000
_cell.length_b   1.000
_cell.length_c   1.000
_cell.angle_alpha   90.00
_cell.angle_beta   90.00
_cell.angle_gamma   90.00
#
_symmetry.space_group_name_H-M   'P 1'
#
loop_
_entity.id
_entity.type
_entity.pdbx_description
1 polymer ?
#
loop_
_entity_poly.entity_id
_entity_poly.type
_entity_poly.pdbx_seq_one_letter_code
_entity_poly.pdbx_strand_id
1 'polypeptide(L)'
;MGEQEKEIVQKPDEMNLLVAGYEFATIREAQEARKELRNIQALKEKIDFSKKKNLFEIYKRLVEKRAFRTPVGLQFLGEFRDYLIDTMKYKAEEVPYIQAPSGNGRFREEQEEFRLLQIENEAFRKKQHYTIATIIALIIVIIAMFVITALNPNVGYINTENKILNRYAGWEEELTNREKQIQQKEKELGITPSTQEEP
;
A
#
# COMPACT_ATOMS: atom_id res chain seq x y z
N MET A 1 -0.41 67.57 -27.65
CA MET A 1 0.76 66.76 -28.02
C MET A 1 0.80 65.63 -27.01
N GLY A 2 0.33 64.46 -27.43
CA GLY A 2 0.32 63.27 -26.60
C GLY A 2 1.67 62.58 -26.68
N GLU A 3 2.39 62.58 -25.57
CA GLU A 3 3.40 61.56 -25.35
C GLU A 3 2.71 60.46 -24.56
N GLN A 4 2.38 59.40 -25.29
CA GLN A 4 1.96 58.13 -24.71
C GLN A 4 3.12 57.61 -23.89
N GLU A 5 3.02 57.72 -22.57
CA GLU A 5 3.72 56.85 -21.66
C GLU A 5 3.19 55.44 -21.95
N LYS A 6 3.93 54.70 -22.79
CA LYS A 6 3.65 53.30 -23.06
C LYS A 6 3.89 52.55 -21.75
N GLU A 7 2.81 52.39 -21.02
CA GLU A 7 2.63 51.40 -19.98
C GLU A 7 3.11 50.06 -20.56
N ILE A 8 4.32 49.65 -20.19
CA ILE A 8 4.82 48.32 -20.49
C ILE A 8 4.03 47.40 -19.57
N VAL A 9 2.84 47.01 -20.03
CA VAL A 9 2.08 45.89 -19.48
C VAL A 9 2.91 44.64 -19.73
N GLN A 10 3.87 44.37 -18.85
CA GLN A 10 4.66 43.14 -18.88
C GLN A 10 3.69 41.98 -18.65
N LYS A 11 3.66 41.09 -19.64
CA LYS A 11 2.76 39.94 -19.70
C LYS A 11 3.05 39.02 -18.51
N PRO A 12 2.06 38.70 -17.64
CA PRO A 12 2.29 37.93 -16.42
C PRO A 12 2.79 36.49 -16.63
N ASP A 13 2.80 35.99 -17.88
CA ASP A 13 3.33 34.66 -18.23
C ASP A 13 4.85 34.63 -18.47
N GLU A 14 5.50 35.74 -18.85
CA GLU A 14 6.95 35.77 -19.11
C GLU A 14 7.76 35.64 -17.81
N MET A 15 7.25 36.21 -16.71
CA MET A 15 7.83 36.04 -15.38
C MET A 15 7.79 34.59 -14.88
N ASN A 16 6.92 33.74 -15.42
CA ASN A 16 6.86 32.33 -15.03
C ASN A 16 7.93 31.47 -15.69
N LEU A 17 8.48 31.90 -16.83
CA LEU A 17 9.51 31.21 -17.59
C LEU A 17 10.93 31.69 -17.26
N LEU A 18 11.06 32.88 -16.67
CA LEU A 18 12.35 33.44 -16.26
C LEU A 18 12.71 33.02 -14.82
N VAL A 19 13.94 32.49 -14.65
CA VAL A 19 14.48 32.09 -13.34
C VAL A 19 15.97 32.37 -13.28
N ALA A 20 16.40 33.17 -12.30
CA ALA A 20 17.81 33.46 -12.04
C ALA A 20 18.61 33.93 -13.28
N GLY A 21 17.98 34.69 -14.17
CA GLY A 21 18.59 35.19 -15.41
C GLY A 21 18.53 34.24 -16.61
N TYR A 22 17.96 33.05 -16.44
CA TYR A 22 17.71 32.09 -17.52
C TYR A 22 16.25 32.13 -17.96
N GLU A 23 16.03 32.14 -19.27
CA GLU A 23 14.72 31.94 -19.89
C GLU A 23 14.54 30.46 -20.24
N PHE A 24 13.47 29.85 -19.76
CA PHE A 24 13.16 28.45 -20.00
C PHE A 24 12.09 28.28 -21.07
N ALA A 25 12.24 27.25 -21.88
CA ALA A 25 11.28 26.94 -22.95
C ALA A 25 9.91 26.50 -22.40
N THR A 26 9.88 25.96 -21.18
CA THR A 26 8.64 25.47 -20.56
C THR A 26 8.51 25.89 -19.10
N ILE A 27 7.27 26.06 -18.64
CA ILE A 27 6.96 26.36 -17.23
C ILE A 27 7.47 25.25 -16.30
N ARG A 28 7.45 24.00 -16.75
CA ARG A 28 7.95 22.85 -15.97
C ARG A 28 9.44 22.98 -15.67
N GLU A 29 10.24 23.32 -16.69
CA GLU A 29 11.68 23.53 -16.51
C GLU A 29 11.99 24.75 -15.64
N ALA A 30 11.24 25.84 -15.81
CA ALA A 30 11.35 27.01 -14.93
C ALA A 30 11.02 26.66 -13.47
N GLN A 31 9.97 25.86 -13.22
CA GLN A 31 9.62 25.40 -11.89
C GLN A 31 10.71 24.50 -11.28
N GLU A 32 11.29 23.62 -12.08
CA GLU A 32 12.42 22.78 -11.66
C GLU A 32 13.63 23.64 -11.27
N ALA A 33 13.97 24.64 -12.08
CA ALA A 33 15.06 25.58 -11.80
C ALA A 33 14.81 26.39 -10.52
N ARG A 34 13.56 26.81 -10.26
CA ARG A 34 13.18 27.47 -8.99
C ARG A 34 13.37 26.55 -7.80
N LYS A 35 13.00 25.27 -7.94
CA LYS A 35 13.19 24.26 -6.89
C LYS A 35 14.68 24.03 -6.63
N GLU A 36 15.48 23.87 -7.69
CA GLU A 36 16.93 23.74 -7.57
C GLU A 36 17.55 24.95 -6.88
N LEU A 37 17.16 26.17 -7.25
CA LEU A 37 17.65 27.40 -6.60
C LEU A 37 17.38 27.40 -5.09
N ARG A 38 16.17 27.04 -4.66
CA ARG A 38 15.83 26.90 -3.23
C ARG A 38 16.65 25.81 -2.55
N ASN A 39 16.84 24.67 -3.21
CA ASN A 39 17.64 23.58 -2.68
C ASN A 39 19.11 24.00 -2.51
N ILE A 40 19.66 24.75 -3.46
CA ILE A 40 21.03 25.28 -3.40
C ILE A 40 21.18 26.26 -2.24
N GLN A 41 20.22 27.17 -2.05
CA GLN A 41 20.22 28.11 -0.91
C GLN A 41 20.23 27.35 0.42
N ALA A 42 19.29 26.42 0.60
CA ALA A 42 19.21 25.60 1.81
C ALA A 42 20.47 24.75 2.03
N LEU A 43 21.11 24.30 0.94
CA LEU A 43 22.37 23.57 1.00
C LEU A 43 23.51 24.48 1.47
N LYS A 44 23.63 25.69 0.91
CA LYS A 44 24.64 26.68 1.32
C LYS A 44 24.51 27.07 2.79
N GLU A 45 23.29 27.16 3.32
CA GLU A 45 23.04 27.46 4.74
C GLU A 45 23.45 26.32 5.69
N LYS A 46 23.28 25.07 5.26
CA LYS A 46 23.49 23.88 6.11
C LYS A 46 24.92 23.32 6.02
N ILE A 47 25.69 23.68 5.01
CA ILE A 47 27.05 23.20 4.83
C ILE A 47 28.03 24.00 5.70
N ASP A 48 28.82 23.29 6.50
CA ASP A 48 29.99 23.86 7.16
C ASP A 48 31.20 23.84 6.21
N PHE A 49 31.53 25.01 5.65
CA PHE A 49 32.64 25.20 4.72
C PHE A 49 34.04 25.09 5.39
N SER A 50 34.11 24.97 6.73
CA SER A 50 35.39 24.82 7.44
C SER A 50 36.02 23.43 7.24
N LYS A 51 35.21 22.41 6.93
CA LYS A 51 35.67 21.00 6.84
C LYS A 51 35.98 20.59 5.41
N LYS A 52 37.27 20.68 5.05
CA LYS A 52 37.82 20.36 3.72
C LYS A 52 37.34 19.04 3.11
N LYS A 53 37.43 17.92 3.84
CA LYS A 53 37.05 16.59 3.34
C LYS A 53 35.55 16.44 3.12
N ASN A 54 34.72 17.05 3.98
CA ASN A 54 33.27 16.97 3.86
C ASN A 54 32.79 17.65 2.59
N LEU A 55 33.41 18.77 2.23
CA LEU A 55 32.99 19.57 1.09
C LEU A 55 33.22 18.85 -0.25
N PHE A 56 34.36 18.17 -0.39
CA PHE A 56 34.63 17.31 -1.55
C PHE A 56 33.63 16.15 -1.68
N GLU A 57 33.35 15.45 -0.58
CA GLU A 57 32.38 14.34 -0.58
C GLU A 57 30.95 14.79 -0.89
N ILE A 58 30.56 16.00 -0.45
CA ILE A 58 29.27 16.60 -0.79
C ILE A 58 29.21 16.87 -2.29
N TYR A 59 30.21 17.55 -2.85
CA TYR A 59 30.27 17.81 -4.30
C TYR A 59 30.18 16.51 -5.10
N LYS A 60 31.02 15.53 -4.76
CA LYS A 60 31.05 14.21 -5.39
C LYS A 60 29.66 13.57 -5.38
N ARG A 61 28.99 13.54 -4.22
CA ARG A 61 27.65 12.99 -4.08
C ARG A 61 26.60 13.73 -4.93
N LEU A 62 26.69 15.05 -5.03
CA LEU A 62 25.74 15.85 -5.83
C LEU A 62 25.88 15.55 -7.32
N VAL A 63 27.12 15.39 -7.80
CA VAL A 63 27.42 15.04 -9.20
C VAL A 63 27.00 13.60 -9.50
N GLU A 64 27.38 12.62 -8.66
CA GLU A 64 27.03 11.21 -8.85
C GLU A 64 25.53 10.97 -8.87
N LYS A 65 24.78 11.64 -7.97
CA LYS A 65 23.31 11.52 -7.90
C LYS A 65 22.58 12.39 -8.92
N ARG A 66 23.29 13.20 -9.70
CA ARG A 66 22.73 14.20 -10.62
C ARG A 66 21.62 15.02 -9.95
N ALA A 67 21.95 15.55 -8.77
CA ALA A 67 21.02 16.28 -7.90
C ALA A 67 20.51 17.59 -8.53
N PHE A 68 21.26 18.12 -9.49
CA PHE A 68 20.94 19.31 -10.26
C PHE A 68 21.07 19.03 -11.75
N ARG A 69 20.10 19.50 -12.53
CA ARG A 69 19.99 19.24 -13.97
C ARG A 69 19.72 20.52 -14.76
N THR A 70 19.16 21.56 -14.14
CA THR A 70 18.89 22.83 -14.82
C THR A 70 20.15 23.67 -14.97
N PRO A 71 20.21 24.63 -15.91
CA PRO A 71 21.35 25.55 -16.05
C PRO A 71 21.74 26.25 -14.74
N VAL A 72 20.75 26.63 -13.92
CA VAL A 72 20.96 27.26 -12.60
C VAL A 72 21.75 26.34 -11.67
N GLY A 73 21.37 25.06 -11.60
CA GLY A 73 22.05 24.11 -10.73
C GLY A 73 23.40 23.63 -11.29
N LEU A 74 23.54 23.56 -12.61
CA LEU A 74 24.82 23.26 -13.26
C LEU A 74 25.84 24.39 -13.05
N GLN A 75 25.40 25.65 -13.12
CA GLN A 75 26.24 26.80 -12.78
C GLN A 75 26.75 26.68 -11.34
N PHE A 76 25.87 26.39 -10.38
CA PHE A 76 26.28 26.19 -8.99
C PHE A 76 27.30 25.07 -8.83
N LEU A 77 27.11 23.93 -9.50
CA LEU A 77 28.10 22.84 -9.48
C LEU A 77 29.44 23.27 -10.08
N GLY A 78 29.42 24.09 -11.14
CA GLY A 78 30.62 24.68 -11.73
C GLY A 78 31.37 25.56 -10.74
N GLU A 79 30.68 26.54 -10.14
CA GLU A 79 31.23 27.40 -9.09
C GLU A 79 31.77 26.58 -7.91
N PHE A 80 31.08 25.50 -7.54
CA PHE A 80 31.50 24.62 -6.47
C PHE A 80 32.76 23.83 -6.85
N ARG A 81 32.84 23.33 -8.08
CA ARG A 81 34.05 22.67 -8.61
C ARG A 81 35.24 23.63 -8.60
N ASP A 82 35.04 24.85 -9.08
CA ASP A 82 36.09 25.88 -9.13
C ASP A 82 36.55 26.24 -7.72
N TYR A 83 35.64 26.36 -6.75
CA TYR A 83 36.00 26.56 -5.35
C TYR A 83 36.91 25.43 -4.80
N LEU A 84 36.61 24.17 -5.14
CA LEU A 84 37.44 23.03 -4.72
C LEU A 84 38.85 23.08 -5.35
N ILE A 85 38.95 23.50 -6.61
CA ILE A 85 40.24 23.56 -7.32
C ILE A 85 41.04 24.80 -6.86
N ASP A 86 40.44 25.98 -6.93
CA ASP A 86 41.13 27.25 -6.73
C ASP A 86 41.40 27.54 -5.25
N THR A 87 40.41 27.32 -4.39
CA THR A 87 40.52 27.64 -2.95
C THR A 87 41.10 26.46 -2.18
N MET A 88 40.57 25.26 -2.43
CA MET A 88 40.93 24.07 -1.64
C MET A 88 42.14 23.30 -2.23
N LYS A 89 42.64 23.71 -3.40
CA LYS A 89 43.84 23.18 -4.06
C LYS A 89 43.74 21.69 -4.41
N TYR A 90 42.54 21.20 -4.71
CA TYR A 90 42.38 19.86 -5.31
C TYR A 90 42.87 19.87 -6.76
N LYS A 91 43.40 18.73 -7.22
CA LYS A 91 43.76 18.57 -8.63
C LYS A 91 42.50 18.44 -9.48
N ALA A 92 42.50 19.08 -10.65
CA ALA A 92 41.33 19.11 -11.52
C ALA A 92 40.89 17.70 -11.97
N GLU A 93 41.83 16.76 -12.05
CA GLU A 93 41.61 15.37 -12.44
C GLU A 93 41.00 14.52 -11.32
N GLU A 94 41.18 14.92 -10.06
CA GLU A 94 40.63 14.23 -8.88
C GLU A 94 39.18 14.65 -8.61
N VAL A 95 38.77 15.82 -9.10
CA VAL A 95 37.42 16.37 -8.89
C VAL A 95 36.48 15.87 -10.00
N PRO A 96 35.38 15.16 -9.66
CA PRO A 96 34.44 14.64 -10.65
C PRO A 96 33.95 15.68 -11.65
N TYR A 97 33.90 15.28 -12.92
CA TYR A 97 33.39 16.13 -14.01
C TYR A 97 31.87 16.24 -13.97
N ILE A 98 31.35 17.43 -14.28
CA ILE A 98 29.92 17.69 -14.43
C ILE A 98 29.51 17.23 -15.83
N GLN A 99 28.50 16.36 -15.91
CA GLN A 99 28.00 15.88 -17.19
C GLN A 99 27.18 16.99 -17.87
N ALA A 100 27.49 17.29 -19.13
CA ALA A 100 26.73 18.24 -19.91
C ALA A 100 25.28 17.75 -20.11
N PRO A 101 24.29 18.65 -20.10
CA PRO A 101 22.91 18.28 -20.36
C PRO A 101 22.80 17.78 -21.82
N SER A 102 22.67 16.46 -21.98
CA SER A 102 22.42 15.84 -23.28
C SER A 102 20.94 16.01 -23.61
N GLY A 103 20.63 16.78 -24.66
CA GLY A 103 19.24 17.04 -25.10
C GLY A 103 18.44 15.76 -25.35
N ASN A 104 19.10 14.70 -25.83
CA ASN A 104 18.48 13.38 -26.05
C ASN A 104 18.65 12.43 -24.85
N GLY A 105 19.58 12.72 -23.94
CA GLY A 105 19.83 11.92 -22.74
C GLY A 105 18.67 12.00 -21.74
N ARG A 106 18.05 13.18 -21.58
CA ARG A 106 16.88 13.37 -20.70
C ARG A 106 15.75 12.40 -21.03
N PHE A 107 15.34 12.33 -22.30
CA PHE A 107 14.25 11.44 -22.73
C PHE A 107 14.63 9.97 -22.63
N ARG A 108 15.87 9.61 -22.95
CA ARG A 108 16.31 8.21 -22.96
C ARG A 108 16.39 7.62 -21.55
N GLU A 109 16.93 8.36 -20.59
CA GLU A 109 17.04 7.89 -19.20
C GLU A 109 15.69 7.81 -18.51
N GLU A 110 14.84 8.82 -18.70
CA GLU A 110 13.49 8.83 -18.13
C GLU A 110 12.65 7.68 -18.73
N GLN A 111 12.76 7.43 -20.05
CA GLN A 111 12.14 6.26 -20.68
C GLN A 111 12.65 4.93 -20.14
N GLU A 112 13.96 4.78 -19.91
CA GLU A 112 14.51 3.54 -19.35
C GLU A 112 14.06 3.34 -17.89
N GLU A 113 14.05 4.37 -17.05
CA GLU A 113 13.49 4.31 -15.69
C GLU A 113 12.00 3.91 -15.71
N PHE A 114 11.18 4.57 -16.55
CA PHE A 114 9.76 4.23 -16.68
C PHE A 114 9.55 2.80 -17.17
N ARG A 115 10.37 2.31 -18.11
CA ARG A 115 10.30 0.91 -18.58
C ARG A 115 10.66 -0.08 -17.48
N LEU A 116 11.70 0.19 -16.69
CA LEU A 116 12.10 -0.66 -15.58
C LEU A 116 11.02 -0.71 -14.49
N LEU A 117 10.45 0.44 -14.13
CA LEU A 117 9.33 0.53 -13.18
C LEU A 117 8.09 -0.21 -13.67
N GLN A 118 7.78 -0.14 -14.98
CA GLN A 118 6.68 -0.91 -15.56
C GLN A 118 6.93 -2.42 -15.47
N ILE A 119 8.14 -2.88 -15.80
CA ILE A 119 8.52 -4.30 -15.69
C ILE A 119 8.40 -4.80 -14.25
N GLU A 120 8.89 -4.02 -13.28
CA GLU A 120 8.80 -4.36 -11.85
C GLU A 120 7.34 -4.41 -11.37
N ASN A 121 6.54 -3.42 -11.76
CA ASN A 121 5.12 -3.37 -11.39
C ASN A 121 4.33 -4.53 -12.02
N GLU A 122 4.57 -4.87 -13.28
CA GLU A 122 3.94 -6.04 -13.91
C GLU A 122 4.33 -7.36 -13.23
N ALA A 123 5.60 -7.52 -12.84
CA ALA A 123 6.07 -8.69 -12.12
C ALA A 123 5.44 -8.80 -10.72
N PHE A 124 5.28 -7.67 -10.03
CA PHE A 124 4.64 -7.58 -8.72
C PHE A 124 3.13 -7.87 -8.82
N ARG A 125 2.44 -7.28 -9.81
CA ARG A 125 1.01 -7.47 -10.04
C ARG A 125 0.70 -8.93 -10.34
N LYS A 126 1.44 -9.59 -11.23
CA LYS A 126 1.21 -11.02 -11.53
C LYS A 126 1.30 -11.89 -10.28
N LYS A 127 2.32 -11.67 -9.42
CA LYS A 127 2.47 -12.39 -8.15
C LYS A 127 1.31 -12.11 -7.18
N GLN A 128 0.86 -10.86 -7.07
CA GLN A 128 -0.27 -10.48 -6.21
C GLN A 128 -1.61 -11.10 -6.62
N HIS A 129 -1.88 -11.23 -7.93
CA HIS A 129 -3.15 -11.81 -8.38
C HIS A 129 -3.27 -13.29 -7.97
N TYR A 130 -2.18 -14.07 -8.04
CA TYR A 130 -2.18 -15.46 -7.58
C TYR A 130 -2.40 -15.58 -6.07
N THR A 131 -1.76 -14.74 -5.26
CA THR A 131 -1.94 -14.78 -3.79
C THR A 131 -3.32 -14.34 -3.34
N ILE A 132 -3.94 -13.36 -4.03
CA ILE A 132 -5.30 -12.94 -3.73
C ILE A 132 -6.30 -14.03 -4.15
N ALA A 133 -6.09 -14.66 -5.32
CA ALA A 133 -6.93 -15.76 -5.78
C ALA A 133 -6.91 -16.96 -4.83
N THR A 134 -5.74 -17.33 -4.28
CA THR A 134 -5.65 -18.42 -3.30
C THR A 134 -6.37 -18.09 -1.99
N ILE A 135 -6.27 -16.86 -1.49
CA ILE A 135 -6.99 -16.41 -0.28
C ILE A 135 -8.51 -16.48 -0.49
N ILE A 136 -9.01 -16.00 -1.64
CA ILE A 136 -10.44 -16.07 -1.97
C ILE A 136 -10.93 -17.53 -2.03
N ALA A 137 -10.14 -18.41 -2.65
CA ALA A 137 -10.46 -19.84 -2.69
C ALA A 137 -10.56 -20.47 -1.29
N LEU A 138 -9.64 -20.12 -0.38
CA LEU A 138 -9.70 -20.59 1.01
C LEU A 138 -10.95 -20.09 1.76
N ILE A 139 -11.36 -18.84 1.54
CA ILE A 139 -12.58 -18.29 2.14
C ILE A 139 -13.82 -19.05 1.65
N ILE A 140 -13.89 -19.39 0.36
CA ILE A 140 -14.99 -20.17 -0.21
C ILE A 140 -15.11 -21.54 0.45
N VAL A 141 -13.99 -22.21 0.72
CA VAL A 141 -13.98 -23.52 1.42
C VAL A 141 -14.54 -23.40 2.84
N ILE A 142 -14.16 -22.36 3.57
CA ILE A 142 -14.67 -22.10 4.93
C ILE A 142 -16.18 -21.83 4.91
N ILE A 143 -16.66 -21.03 3.95
CA ILE A 143 -18.09 -20.76 3.79
C ILE A 143 -18.85 -22.04 3.43
N ALA A 144 -18.32 -22.86 2.52
CA ALA A 144 -18.93 -24.13 2.13
C ALA A 144 -19.05 -25.09 3.32
N MET A 145 -18.04 -25.17 4.18
CA MET A 145 -18.09 -25.95 5.42
C MET A 145 -19.23 -25.49 6.33
N PHE A 146 -19.39 -24.17 6.50
CA PHE A 146 -20.46 -23.60 7.33
C PHE A 146 -21.86 -23.91 6.76
N VAL A 147 -22.01 -23.83 5.44
CA VAL A 147 -23.26 -24.18 4.75
C VAL A 147 -23.59 -25.67 4.91
N ILE A 148 -22.61 -26.57 4.74
CA ILE A 148 -22.81 -28.01 4.95
C ILE A 148 -23.21 -28.30 6.40
N THR A 149 -22.61 -27.60 7.38
CA THR A 149 -22.97 -27.73 8.79
C THR A 149 -24.38 -27.20 9.08
N ALA A 150 -24.79 -26.08 8.47
CA ALA A 150 -26.12 -25.52 8.67
C ALA A 150 -27.24 -26.32 7.98
N LEU A 151 -26.96 -26.89 6.80
CA LEU A 151 -27.93 -27.68 6.02
C LEU A 151 -28.07 -29.13 6.53
N ASN A 152 -27.12 -29.63 7.33
CA ASN A 152 -27.25 -30.91 8.01
C ASN A 152 -27.68 -30.70 9.48
N PRO A 153 -28.99 -30.76 9.79
CA PRO A 153 -29.47 -30.82 11.18
C PRO A 153 -29.09 -32.13 11.91
N ASN A 154 -28.27 -32.99 11.28
CA ASN A 154 -27.87 -34.31 11.77
C ASN A 154 -26.41 -34.39 12.25
N VAL A 155 -25.82 -33.28 12.71
CA VAL A 155 -24.68 -33.34 13.66
C VAL A 155 -25.19 -33.71 15.07
N GLY A 156 -25.83 -34.88 15.15
CA GLY A 156 -25.51 -35.97 16.06
C GLY A 156 -25.98 -35.96 17.51
N TYR A 157 -26.32 -34.83 18.13
CA TYR A 157 -26.53 -34.85 19.60
C TYR A 157 -27.84 -34.25 20.11
N ILE A 158 -28.34 -33.16 19.54
CA ILE A 158 -29.37 -32.35 20.23
C ILE A 158 -30.80 -32.93 20.06
N ASN A 159 -31.07 -33.67 18.97
CA ASN A 159 -32.41 -34.22 18.72
C ASN A 159 -32.58 -35.69 19.14
N THR A 160 -31.48 -36.36 19.51
CA THR A 160 -31.47 -37.77 19.90
C THR A 160 -32.09 -37.94 21.28
N GLU A 161 -31.81 -36.99 22.19
CA GLU A 161 -32.36 -36.96 23.54
C GLU A 161 -33.89 -36.77 23.54
N ASN A 162 -34.39 -35.78 22.80
CA ASN A 162 -35.84 -35.53 22.68
C ASN A 162 -36.58 -36.73 22.08
N LYS A 163 -35.99 -37.40 21.08
CA LYS A 163 -36.59 -38.60 20.48
C LYS A 163 -36.68 -39.75 21.46
N ILE A 164 -35.68 -39.93 22.32
CA ILE A 164 -35.67 -40.98 23.35
C ILE A 164 -36.72 -40.64 24.42
N LEU A 165 -36.74 -39.40 24.91
CA LEU A 165 -37.70 -38.94 25.93
C LEU A 165 -39.16 -39.12 25.49
N ASN A 166 -39.48 -38.73 24.25
CA ASN A 166 -40.83 -38.82 23.70
C ASN A 166 -41.29 -40.29 23.54
N ARG A 167 -40.36 -41.23 23.35
CA ARG A 167 -40.67 -42.67 23.28
C ARG A 167 -40.97 -43.25 24.66
N TYR A 168 -40.25 -42.81 25.70
CA TYR A 168 -40.57 -43.19 27.08
C TYR A 168 -41.93 -42.64 27.52
N ALA A 169 -42.24 -41.37 27.21
CA ALA A 169 -43.54 -40.78 27.51
C ALA A 169 -44.69 -41.54 26.83
N GLY A 170 -44.54 -41.91 25.55
CA GLY A 170 -45.53 -42.72 24.84
C GLY A 170 -45.69 -44.13 25.43
N TRP A 171 -44.61 -44.75 25.90
CA TRP A 171 -44.68 -46.04 26.59
C TRP A 171 -45.39 -45.96 27.94
N GLU A 172 -45.17 -44.90 28.73
CA GLU A 172 -45.90 -44.69 29.99
C GLU A 172 -47.40 -44.53 29.76
N GLU A 173 -47.79 -43.78 28.72
CA GLU A 173 -49.20 -43.60 28.38
C GLU A 173 -49.85 -44.92 27.95
N GLU A 174 -49.14 -45.72 27.14
CA GLU A 174 -49.61 -47.04 26.71
C GLU A 174 -49.77 -48.00 27.90
N LEU A 175 -48.79 -48.05 28.81
CA LEU A 175 -48.85 -48.86 30.03
C LEU A 175 -50.02 -48.43 30.91
N THR A 176 -50.18 -47.14 31.15
CA THR A 176 -51.28 -46.59 31.94
C THR A 176 -52.64 -46.94 31.33
N ASN A 177 -52.77 -46.87 30.01
CA ASN A 177 -54.02 -47.22 29.33
C ASN A 177 -54.30 -48.73 29.42
N ARG A 178 -53.26 -49.57 29.28
CA ARG A 178 -53.37 -51.03 29.45
C ARG A 178 -53.76 -51.39 30.89
N GLU A 179 -53.13 -50.78 31.90
CA GLU A 179 -53.51 -50.99 33.31
C GLU A 179 -54.95 -50.58 33.58
N LYS A 180 -55.40 -49.43 33.05
CA LYS A 180 -56.81 -49.00 33.17
C LYS A 180 -57.77 -50.01 32.54
N GLN A 181 -57.43 -50.52 31.35
CA GLN A 181 -58.25 -51.54 30.68
C GLN A 181 -58.28 -52.86 31.46
N ILE A 182 -57.14 -53.27 32.02
CA ILE A 182 -57.06 -54.48 32.86
C ILE A 182 -57.89 -54.27 34.12
N GLN A 183 -57.75 -53.15 34.83
CA GLN A 183 -58.54 -52.84 36.03
C GLN A 183 -60.05 -52.78 35.76
N GLN A 184 -60.47 -52.26 34.61
CA GLN A 184 -61.88 -52.27 34.21
C GLN A 184 -62.38 -53.71 34.04
N LYS A 185 -61.63 -54.55 33.32
CA LYS A 185 -61.96 -55.96 33.12
C LYS A 185 -61.92 -56.76 34.43
N GLU A 186 -61.00 -56.48 35.33
CA GLU A 186 -60.92 -57.11 36.65
C GLU A 186 -62.13 -56.74 37.52
N LYS A 187 -62.57 -55.46 37.49
CA LYS A 187 -63.79 -55.02 38.18
C LYS A 187 -65.05 -55.66 37.61
N GLU A 188 -65.14 -55.81 36.29
CA GLU A 188 -66.26 -56.50 35.63
C GLU A 188 -66.32 -57.99 35.98
N LEU A 189 -65.15 -58.63 36.15
CA LEU A 189 -65.03 -60.06 36.46
C LEU A 189 -64.96 -60.36 37.98
N GLY A 190 -64.95 -59.34 38.85
CA GLY A 190 -64.92 -59.50 40.30
C GLY A 190 -63.60 -60.07 40.86
N ILE A 191 -62.49 -59.92 40.11
CA ILE A 191 -61.19 -60.46 40.49
C ILE A 191 -60.44 -59.39 41.30
N THR A 192 -60.08 -59.69 42.55
CA THR A 192 -59.18 -58.83 43.34
C THR A 192 -57.72 -59.15 43.02
N PRO A 193 -56.82 -58.15 42.92
CA PRO A 193 -55.45 -58.38 42.50
C PRO A 193 -54.75 -59.30 43.51
N SER A 194 -54.22 -60.43 43.03
CA SER A 194 -53.29 -61.24 43.81
C SER A 194 -51.97 -60.49 43.87
N THR A 195 -51.73 -59.81 44.98
CA THR A 195 -50.42 -59.26 45.34
C THR A 195 -49.36 -60.35 45.19
N GLN A 196 -48.44 -60.17 44.26
CA GLN A 196 -47.12 -60.77 44.34
C GLN A 196 -46.13 -59.67 44.66
N GLU A 197 -45.87 -59.53 45.97
CA GLU A 197 -44.62 -58.99 46.48
C GLU A 197 -43.46 -59.92 46.07
N GLU A 198 -42.56 -59.36 45.26
CA GLU A 198 -41.09 -59.31 45.47
C GLU A 198 -40.25 -60.60 45.32
N PRO A 199 -38.91 -60.51 45.10
CA PRO A 199 -37.92 -59.62 45.75
C PRO A 199 -37.41 -58.42 44.95
#